data_AF-A0A8B8C494-F1
#
_entry.id   AF-A0A8B8C494-F1
#
_cell.length_a   1.000
_cell.length_b   1.000
_cell.length_c   1.000
_cell.angle_alpha   90.00
_cell.angle_beta   90.00
_cell.angle_gamma   90.00
#
_symmetry.space_group_name_H-M   'P 1'
#
loop_
_entity.id
_entity.type
_entity.pdbx_description
1 polymer ?
#
loop_
_entity_poly.entity_id
_entity_poly.type
_entity_poly.pdbx_seq_one_letter_code
_entity_poly.pdbx_strand_id
1 'polypeptide(L)'
;MAYNEERNIILLGKLGAGKSHSGNGILGIKDHFESRKGWSSTTKTCKYGCADRNNRKYRVFDTPGINSINDMNETIDVDTEIIRCLFCTSPGFHAIVLVMSADERVTPDDVKMVETLDYVLGKKGFGYMMLAVTKLDDDDYKTLDKMIKDAEAIKKLDIKCQSRRVILGDNKREIPEICIKRFDEELEKLVQKNRLNGEEYFRHKYYEKASKILEKDKEDYLKKHPDVTSEAAMETVREIAAVGESDRDEELRALVDRSLCRCAIS
;
A
#
# COMPACT_ATOMS: atom_id res chain seq x y z
N MET A 1 -18.57 9.26 21.43
CA MET A 1 -17.21 9.85 21.37
C MET A 1 -16.69 9.57 19.97
N ALA A 2 -16.41 10.60 19.17
CA ALA A 2 -15.93 10.40 17.80
C ALA A 2 -14.44 10.02 17.87
N TYR A 3 -14.16 8.72 17.75
CA TYR A 3 -12.80 8.24 17.57
C TYR A 3 -12.46 8.41 16.08
N ASN A 4 -11.68 9.44 15.76
CA ASN A 4 -11.38 9.81 14.38
C ASN A 4 -9.88 9.69 14.08
N GLU A 5 -9.28 8.56 14.46
CA GLU A 5 -7.93 8.23 14.00
C GLU A 5 -8.00 7.39 12.72
N GLU A 6 -7.15 7.72 11.75
CA GLU A 6 -7.14 7.07 10.44
C GLU A 6 -5.90 6.20 10.27
N ARG A 7 -6.00 5.12 9.48
CA ARG A 7 -4.89 4.25 9.09
C ARG A 7 -4.96 4.05 7.58
N ASN A 8 -4.28 4.95 6.86
CA ASN A 8 -4.09 4.86 5.41
C ASN A 8 -2.86 3.97 5.12
N ILE A 9 -3.09 2.81 4.51
CA ILE A 9 -2.11 1.74 4.33
C ILE A 9 -2.03 1.38 2.85
N ILE A 10 -0.81 1.29 2.32
CA ILE A 10 -0.55 0.84 0.94
C ILE A 10 0.11 -0.53 0.99
N LEU A 11 -0.40 -1.49 0.23
CA LEU A 11 0.16 -2.83 0.12
C LEU A 11 0.97 -2.94 -1.18
N LEU A 12 2.27 -3.24 -1.05
CA LEU A 12 3.19 -3.46 -2.17
C LEU A 12 3.74 -4.88 -2.14
N GLY A 13 4.29 -5.35 -3.26
CA GLY A 13 4.88 -6.68 -3.37
C GLY A 13 4.53 -7.40 -4.67
N LYS A 14 5.16 -8.56 -4.87
CA LYS A 14 4.99 -9.38 -6.08
C LYS A 14 3.55 -9.79 -6.34
N LEU A 15 3.31 -10.18 -7.59
CA LEU A 15 2.15 -10.97 -7.92
C LEU A 15 2.21 -12.29 -7.14
N GLY A 16 1.14 -12.69 -6.48
CA GLY A 16 1.09 -13.92 -5.69
C GLY A 16 1.62 -13.82 -4.25
N ALA A 17 2.22 -12.69 -3.86
CA ALA A 17 2.74 -12.49 -2.50
C ALA A 17 1.65 -12.47 -1.41
N GLY A 18 0.37 -12.32 -1.79
CA GLY A 18 -0.76 -12.36 -0.88
C GLY A 18 -1.34 -10.99 -0.48
N LYS A 19 -0.98 -9.90 -1.17
CA LYS A 19 -1.44 -8.53 -0.86
C LYS A 19 -2.96 -8.41 -0.67
N SER A 20 -3.76 -8.85 -1.63
CA SER A 20 -5.23 -8.78 -1.56
C SER A 20 -5.80 -9.55 -0.36
N HIS A 21 -5.26 -10.74 -0.08
CA HIS A 21 -5.64 -11.53 1.10
C HIS A 21 -5.25 -10.82 2.42
N SER A 22 -4.04 -10.26 2.48
CA SER A 22 -3.57 -9.41 3.57
C SER A 22 -4.47 -8.19 3.78
N GLY A 23 -4.87 -7.52 2.70
CA GLY A 23 -5.77 -6.36 2.76
C GLY A 23 -7.13 -6.71 3.35
N ASN A 24 -7.70 -7.85 2.96
CA ASN A 24 -8.96 -8.35 3.52
C ASN A 24 -8.85 -8.60 5.03
N GLY A 25 -7.76 -9.22 5.48
CA GLY A 25 -7.50 -9.43 6.90
C GLY A 25 -7.29 -8.13 7.69
N ILE A 26 -6.56 -7.15 7.12
CA ILE A 26 -6.32 -5.83 7.74
C ILE A 26 -7.64 -5.04 7.89
N LEU A 27 -8.48 -5.07 6.85
CA LEU A 27 -9.80 -4.43 6.87
C LEU A 27 -10.78 -5.18 7.78
N GLY A 28 -10.58 -6.47 8.02
CA GLY A 28 -11.55 -7.32 8.70
C GLY A 28 -12.78 -7.62 7.84
N ILE A 29 -12.67 -7.47 6.51
CA ILE A 29 -13.75 -7.73 5.56
C ILE A 29 -13.34 -8.89 4.66
N LYS A 30 -14.10 -9.99 4.71
CA LYS A 30 -13.85 -11.16 3.86
C LYS A 30 -14.16 -10.82 2.40
N ASP A 31 -13.29 -11.27 1.51
CA ASP A 31 -13.45 -11.20 0.05
C ASP A 31 -13.69 -9.79 -0.52
N HIS A 32 -13.26 -8.72 0.17
CA HIS A 32 -13.34 -7.35 -0.34
C HIS A 32 -12.46 -7.15 -1.58
N PHE A 33 -11.18 -7.52 -1.46
CA PHE A 33 -10.27 -7.66 -2.57
C PHE A 33 -10.33 -9.09 -3.11
N GLU A 34 -10.58 -9.24 -4.40
CA GLU A 34 -10.64 -10.56 -5.03
C GLU A 34 -9.27 -11.26 -4.96
N SER A 35 -9.20 -12.35 -4.18
CA SER A 35 -7.99 -13.13 -3.96
C SER A 35 -8.19 -14.58 -4.41
N ARG A 36 -8.17 -14.83 -5.72
CA ARG A 36 -8.34 -16.18 -6.29
C ARG A 36 -7.01 -16.78 -6.72
N LYS A 37 -6.88 -18.10 -6.58
CA LYS A 37 -5.78 -18.85 -7.19
C LYS A 37 -6.04 -18.98 -8.69
N GLY A 38 -5.08 -18.55 -9.49
CA GLY A 38 -5.09 -18.68 -10.94
C GLY A 38 -3.70 -18.39 -11.50
N TRP A 39 -3.48 -18.77 -12.76
CA TRP A 39 -2.25 -18.42 -13.48
C TRP A 39 -2.27 -16.99 -14.04
N SER A 40 -3.42 -16.32 -14.01
CA SER A 40 -3.61 -14.92 -14.39
C SER A 40 -3.75 -14.02 -13.16
N SER A 41 -3.16 -12.82 -13.21
CA SER A 41 -3.41 -11.79 -12.19
C SER A 41 -4.84 -11.26 -12.28
N THR A 42 -5.56 -11.21 -11.16
CA THR A 42 -6.87 -10.53 -11.05
C THR A 42 -6.70 -9.01 -10.82
N THR A 43 -5.68 -8.59 -10.08
CA THR A 43 -5.47 -7.18 -9.72
C THR A 43 -4.61 -6.48 -10.77
N LYS A 44 -5.27 -5.78 -11.71
CA LYS A 44 -4.64 -5.02 -12.82
C LYS A 44 -4.49 -3.53 -12.52
N THR A 45 -5.34 -3.01 -11.65
CA THR A 45 -5.31 -1.62 -11.16
C THR A 45 -5.20 -1.64 -9.64
N CYS A 46 -4.87 -0.51 -9.04
CA CYS A 46 -5.00 -0.42 -7.58
C CYS A 46 -6.48 -0.58 -7.18
N LYS A 47 -6.71 -1.19 -6.03
CA LYS A 47 -8.03 -1.38 -5.42
C LYS A 47 -8.06 -0.71 -4.06
N TYR A 48 -9.22 -0.22 -3.69
CA TYR A 48 -9.45 0.51 -2.47
C TYR A 48 -10.42 -0.25 -1.56
N GLY A 49 -10.18 -0.20 -0.26
CA GLY A 49 -11.12 -0.66 0.74
C GLY A 49 -11.07 0.20 1.98
N CYS A 50 -12.23 0.41 2.59
CA CYS A 50 -12.40 1.21 3.79
C CYS A 50 -13.24 0.45 4.82
N ALA A 51 -12.81 0.44 6.07
CA ALA A 51 -13.52 -0.20 7.16
C ALA A 51 -13.25 0.49 8.49
N ASP A 52 -14.24 0.55 9.37
CA ASP A 52 -14.05 0.99 10.75
C ASP A 52 -13.73 -0.24 11.63
N ARG A 53 -12.54 -0.24 12.25
CA ARG A 53 -12.08 -1.31 13.15
C ARG A 53 -11.33 -0.71 14.32
N ASN A 54 -11.52 -1.25 15.52
CA ASN A 54 -10.86 -0.76 16.73
C ASN A 54 -11.04 0.75 16.96
N ASN A 55 -12.21 1.29 16.64
CA ASN A 55 -12.52 2.73 16.69
C ASN A 55 -11.58 3.59 15.83
N ARG A 56 -11.09 3.05 14.71
CA ARG A 56 -10.26 3.75 13.73
C ARG A 56 -10.76 3.44 12.33
N LYS A 57 -10.59 4.40 11.43
CA LYS A 57 -10.89 4.21 10.01
C LYS A 57 -9.66 3.65 9.30
N TYR A 58 -9.74 2.42 8.81
CA TYR A 58 -8.71 1.81 7.99
C TYR A 58 -9.03 2.03 6.52
N ARG A 59 -8.04 2.54 5.77
CA ARG A 59 -8.07 2.64 4.31
C ARG A 59 -6.92 1.84 3.76
N VAL A 60 -7.23 0.81 2.99
CA VAL A 60 -6.23 -0.09 2.42
C VAL A 60 -6.23 0.05 0.91
N PHE A 61 -5.05 0.30 0.35
CA PHE A 61 -4.81 0.37 -1.08
C PHE A 61 -4.02 -0.86 -1.50
N ASP A 62 -4.69 -1.80 -2.18
CA ASP A 62 -4.06 -2.98 -2.76
C ASP A 62 -3.54 -2.63 -4.16
N THR A 63 -2.22 -2.74 -4.39
CA THR A 63 -1.62 -2.40 -5.68
C THR A 63 -1.52 -3.63 -6.59
N PRO A 64 -1.39 -3.45 -7.91
CA PRO A 64 -0.94 -4.51 -8.81
C PRO A 64 0.40 -5.10 -8.36
N GLY A 65 0.66 -6.36 -8.72
CA GLY A 65 1.96 -6.99 -8.48
C GLY A 65 3.04 -6.44 -9.41
N ILE A 66 4.30 -6.44 -8.94
CA ILE A 66 5.46 -5.86 -9.66
C ILE A 66 5.73 -6.51 -11.02
N ASN A 67 5.34 -7.78 -11.18
CA ASN A 67 5.52 -8.55 -12.42
C ASN A 67 4.18 -8.82 -13.11
N SER A 68 3.18 -7.96 -12.89
CA SER A 68 1.86 -8.14 -13.49
C SER A 68 1.90 -7.75 -14.96
N ILE A 69 1.34 -8.63 -15.78
CA ILE A 69 1.19 -8.45 -17.23
C ILE A 69 -0.29 -8.14 -17.49
N ASN A 70 -0.58 -7.23 -18.42
CA ASN A 70 -1.97 -6.93 -18.83
C ASN A 70 -2.50 -7.98 -19.83
N ASP A 71 -3.77 -7.89 -20.21
CA ASP A 71 -4.39 -8.87 -21.14
C ASP A 71 -3.78 -8.88 -22.55
N MET A 72 -2.96 -7.87 -22.88
CA MET A 72 -2.26 -7.73 -24.16
C MET A 72 -0.81 -8.21 -24.10
N ASN A 73 -0.42 -8.89 -23.01
CA ASN A 73 0.97 -9.30 -22.74
C ASN A 73 1.97 -8.14 -22.61
N GLU A 74 1.49 -6.93 -22.34
CA GLU A 74 2.34 -5.77 -22.09
C GLU A 74 2.63 -5.66 -20.59
N THR A 75 3.87 -5.31 -20.27
CA THR A 75 4.26 -4.97 -18.89
C THR A 75 3.50 -3.73 -18.45
N ILE A 76 2.70 -3.84 -17.38
CA ILE A 76 2.16 -2.67 -16.70
C ILE A 76 3.35 -1.81 -16.27
N ASP A 77 3.29 -0.49 -16.49
CA ASP A 77 4.25 0.42 -15.85
C ASP A 77 3.92 0.51 -14.36
N VAL A 78 4.35 -0.53 -13.63
CA VAL A 78 4.09 -0.73 -12.21
C VAL A 78 4.59 0.48 -11.41
N ASP A 79 5.68 1.12 -11.82
CA ASP A 79 6.16 2.33 -11.17
C ASP A 79 5.10 3.44 -11.23
N THR A 80 4.52 3.68 -12.41
CA THR A 80 3.46 4.68 -12.60
C THR A 80 2.21 4.34 -11.80
N GLU A 81 1.81 3.06 -11.74
CA GLU A 81 0.65 2.64 -10.95
C GLU A 81 0.88 2.73 -9.43
N ILE A 82 2.09 2.38 -8.95
CA ILE A 82 2.49 2.56 -7.55
C ILE A 82 2.47 4.05 -7.18
N ILE A 83 3.02 4.89 -8.05
CA ILE A 83 3.09 6.35 -7.84
C ILE A 83 1.69 6.96 -7.85
N ARG A 84 0.83 6.56 -8.78
CA ARG A 84 -0.57 6.99 -8.84
C ARG A 84 -1.31 6.60 -7.55
N CYS A 85 -1.17 5.35 -7.13
CA CYS A 85 -1.75 4.83 -5.88
C CYS A 85 -1.31 5.63 -4.65
N LEU A 86 -0.01 5.96 -4.60
CA LEU A 86 0.56 6.78 -3.55
C LEU A 86 -0.23 8.07 -3.38
N PHE A 87 -0.56 8.76 -4.46
CA PHE A 87 -1.28 10.04 -4.37
C PHE A 87 -2.77 9.91 -4.13
N CYS A 88 -3.38 8.76 -4.43
CA CYS A 88 -4.75 8.45 -4.01
C CYS A 88 -4.88 8.40 -2.47
N THR A 89 -3.79 8.18 -1.74
CA THR A 89 -3.81 8.21 -0.27
C THR A 89 -3.75 9.62 0.33
N SER A 90 -3.99 10.66 -0.47
CA SER A 90 -4.01 12.05 0.01
C SER A 90 -4.85 12.23 1.28
N PRO A 91 -4.33 12.96 2.31
CA PRO A 91 -3.15 13.84 2.30
C PRO A 91 -1.79 13.13 2.55
N GLY A 92 -1.79 11.82 2.75
CA GLY A 92 -0.61 11.01 3.04
C GLY A 92 -0.96 9.63 3.59
N PHE A 93 0.03 8.74 3.68
CA PHE A 93 -0.14 7.39 4.24
C PHE A 93 0.57 7.22 5.58
N HIS A 94 0.02 6.33 6.40
CA HIS A 94 0.57 5.98 7.71
C HIS A 94 1.57 4.82 7.59
N ALA A 95 1.32 3.88 6.66
CA ALA A 95 2.21 2.77 6.42
C ALA A 95 2.25 2.34 4.94
N ILE A 96 3.42 1.92 4.50
CA ILE A 96 3.60 1.03 3.34
C ILE A 96 3.94 -0.35 3.88
N VAL A 97 3.17 -1.36 3.47
CA VAL A 97 3.40 -2.75 3.84
C VAL A 97 3.93 -3.47 2.60
N LEU A 98 5.20 -3.84 2.63
CA LEU A 98 5.76 -4.72 1.61
C LEU A 98 5.45 -6.16 1.97
N VAL A 99 4.53 -6.76 1.23
CA VAL A 99 4.11 -8.15 1.38
C VAL A 99 5.04 -9.05 0.60
N MET A 100 5.63 -10.03 1.28
CA MET A 100 6.54 -11.04 0.74
C MET A 100 6.02 -12.43 1.10
N SER A 101 6.11 -13.38 0.18
CA SER A 101 5.77 -14.78 0.47
C SER A 101 7.02 -15.54 0.90
N ALA A 102 6.95 -16.34 1.97
CA ALA A 102 8.07 -17.15 2.43
C ALA A 102 8.54 -18.20 1.41
N ASP A 103 7.63 -18.63 0.52
CA ASP A 103 7.94 -19.54 -0.59
C ASP A 103 8.66 -18.88 -1.77
N GLU A 104 8.77 -17.55 -1.79
CA GLU A 104 9.29 -16.81 -2.93
C GLU A 104 10.76 -16.44 -2.75
N ARG A 105 11.52 -16.53 -3.86
CA ARG A 105 12.88 -16.00 -3.90
C ARG A 105 12.86 -14.52 -4.25
N VAL A 106 13.83 -13.78 -3.72
CA VAL A 106 14.11 -12.41 -4.13
C VAL A 106 14.54 -12.41 -5.59
N THR A 107 13.93 -11.55 -6.41
CA THR A 107 14.25 -11.38 -7.83
C THR A 107 14.81 -9.98 -8.09
N PRO A 108 15.46 -9.74 -9.24
CA PRO A 108 15.89 -8.39 -9.63
C PRO A 108 14.75 -7.36 -9.62
N ASP A 109 13.53 -7.76 -9.97
CA ASP A 109 12.35 -6.87 -9.94
C ASP A 109 12.01 -6.37 -8.53
N ASP A 110 12.25 -7.17 -7.49
CA ASP A 110 12.07 -6.72 -6.10
C ASP A 110 13.04 -5.60 -5.75
N VAL A 111 14.29 -5.78 -6.16
CA VAL A 111 15.36 -4.80 -5.91
C VAL A 111 15.02 -3.51 -6.65
N LYS A 112 14.59 -3.61 -7.91
CA LYS A 112 14.16 -2.46 -8.71
C LYS A 112 12.98 -1.73 -8.08
N MET A 113 11.97 -2.44 -7.57
CA MET A 113 10.85 -1.79 -6.87
C MET A 113 11.32 -1.03 -5.63
N VAL A 114 12.22 -1.62 -4.83
CA VAL A 114 12.80 -0.93 -3.66
C VAL A 114 13.59 0.32 -4.08
N GLU A 115 14.31 0.27 -5.20
CA GLU A 115 15.01 1.43 -5.77
C GLU A 115 14.03 2.50 -6.24
N THR A 116 12.94 2.14 -6.93
CA THR A 116 11.85 3.06 -7.29
C THR A 116 11.28 3.73 -6.05
N LEU A 117 11.02 2.98 -4.97
CA LEU A 117 10.49 3.52 -3.72
C LEU A 117 11.50 4.46 -3.04
N ASP A 118 12.79 4.13 -3.05
CA ASP A 118 13.85 5.02 -2.54
C ASP A 118 13.92 6.32 -3.35
N TYR A 119 13.77 6.24 -4.67
CA TYR A 119 13.74 7.40 -5.55
C TYR A 119 12.51 8.29 -5.31
N VAL A 120 11.32 7.69 -5.22
CA VAL A 120 10.04 8.43 -5.09
C VAL A 120 9.84 8.98 -3.68
N LEU A 121 10.10 8.17 -2.65
CA LEU A 121 9.81 8.53 -1.26
C LEU A 121 11.01 9.17 -0.56
N GLY A 122 12.20 9.00 -1.12
CA GLY A 122 13.45 9.31 -0.45
C GLY A 122 13.70 8.42 0.78
N LYS A 123 14.86 8.61 1.41
CA LYS A 123 15.26 7.85 2.61
C LYS A 123 14.26 7.93 3.75
N LYS A 124 13.51 9.04 3.87
CA LYS A 124 12.47 9.22 4.90
C LYS A 124 11.29 8.26 4.71
N GLY A 125 10.97 7.87 3.47
CA GLY A 125 9.86 6.97 3.16
C GLY A 125 9.95 5.62 3.86
N PHE A 126 11.15 5.05 3.95
CA PHE A 126 11.37 3.77 4.65
C PHE A 126 11.03 3.85 6.14
N GLY A 127 11.00 5.04 6.73
CA GLY A 127 10.52 5.28 8.10
C GLY A 127 9.03 4.95 8.29
N TYR A 128 8.27 4.80 7.21
CA TYR A 128 6.84 4.45 7.18
C TYR A 128 6.60 3.05 6.62
N MET A 129 7.67 2.29 6.36
CA MET A 129 7.57 0.97 5.74
C MET A 129 7.72 -0.14 6.77
N MET A 130 6.94 -1.21 6.60
CA MET A 130 7.04 -2.46 7.34
C MET A 130 7.03 -3.66 6.40
N LEU A 131 7.68 -4.74 6.81
CA LEU A 131 7.73 -5.99 6.06
C LEU A 131 6.65 -6.94 6.58
N ALA A 132 5.81 -7.46 5.71
CA ALA A 132 4.81 -8.48 6.04
C ALA A 132 5.12 -9.78 5.30
N VAL A 133 5.23 -10.90 6.03
CA VAL A 133 5.54 -12.20 5.46
C VAL A 133 4.32 -13.11 5.49
N THR A 134 3.94 -13.65 4.34
CA THR A 134 2.86 -14.64 4.18
C THR A 134 3.46 -16.04 3.98
N LYS A 135 2.65 -17.09 4.15
CA LYS A 135 3.05 -18.50 4.00
C LYS A 135 4.18 -18.92 4.93
N LEU A 136 4.22 -18.32 6.11
CA LEU A 136 5.08 -18.71 7.21
C LEU A 136 4.19 -19.03 8.41
N ASP A 137 4.58 -20.04 9.18
CA ASP A 137 3.87 -20.42 10.40
C ASP A 137 3.68 -19.21 11.30
N ASP A 138 2.49 -19.13 11.89
CA ASP A 138 2.14 -18.07 12.84
C ASP A 138 3.23 -17.99 13.91
N ASP A 139 3.70 -16.77 14.17
CA ASP A 139 4.66 -16.47 15.21
C ASP A 139 6.07 -17.07 15.05
N ASP A 140 6.41 -17.69 13.91
CA ASP A 140 7.76 -18.21 13.64
C ASP A 140 8.77 -17.13 13.22
N TYR A 141 8.99 -16.17 14.12
CA TYR A 141 9.98 -15.10 13.94
C TYR A 141 11.42 -15.63 13.92
N LYS A 142 11.67 -16.81 14.48
CA LYS A 142 12.99 -17.45 14.46
C LYS A 142 13.37 -17.84 13.03
N THR A 143 12.45 -18.47 12.30
CA THR A 143 12.66 -18.78 10.88
C THR A 143 12.74 -17.52 10.05
N LEU A 144 11.88 -16.53 10.29
CA LEU A 144 11.94 -15.24 9.61
C LEU A 144 13.31 -14.56 9.77
N ASP A 145 13.85 -14.54 10.98
CA ASP A 145 15.18 -13.98 11.26
C ASP A 145 16.28 -14.67 10.45
N LYS A 146 16.22 -16.00 10.33
CA LYS A 146 17.17 -16.77 9.54
C LYS A 146 17.04 -16.43 8.06
N MET A 147 15.83 -16.42 7.52
CA MET A 147 15.56 -16.07 6.11
C MET A 147 16.09 -14.67 5.76
N ILE A 148 15.87 -13.68 6.64
CA ILE A 148 16.37 -12.31 6.43
C ILE A 148 17.90 -12.27 6.47
N LYS A 149 18.54 -12.99 7.41
CA LYS A 149 20.01 -13.05 7.52
C LYS A 149 20.66 -13.66 6.28
N ASP A 150 20.01 -14.67 5.69
CA ASP A 150 20.53 -15.41 4.54
C ASP A 150 20.33 -14.66 3.21
N ALA A 151 19.47 -13.64 3.18
CA ALA A 151 19.16 -12.84 2.00
C ALA A 151 19.65 -11.38 2.15
N GLU A 152 20.88 -11.09 1.72
CA GLU A 152 21.54 -9.78 1.92
C GLU A 152 20.72 -8.58 1.40
N ALA A 153 19.99 -8.72 0.29
CA ALA A 153 19.11 -7.66 -0.21
C ALA A 153 17.95 -7.35 0.76
N ILE A 154 17.32 -8.38 1.32
CA ILE A 154 16.23 -8.23 2.30
C ILE A 154 16.77 -7.74 3.63
N LYS A 155 17.94 -8.20 4.06
CA LYS A 155 18.61 -7.69 5.26
C LYS A 155 18.85 -6.19 5.19
N LYS A 156 19.34 -5.67 4.06
CA LYS A 156 19.51 -4.23 3.84
C LYS A 156 18.19 -3.48 3.89
N LEU A 157 17.15 -4.02 3.25
CA LEU A 157 15.82 -3.44 3.28
C LEU A 157 15.22 -3.42 4.69
N ASP A 158 15.39 -4.50 5.44
CA ASP A 158 14.92 -4.64 6.80
C ASP A 158 15.55 -3.59 7.73
N ILE A 159 16.86 -3.34 7.59
CA ILE A 159 17.55 -2.28 8.32
C ILE A 159 16.95 -0.91 7.97
N LYS A 160 16.68 -0.63 6.68
CA LYS A 160 15.99 0.62 6.28
C LYS A 160 14.59 0.73 6.91
N CYS A 161 13.88 -0.39 7.03
CA CYS A 161 12.57 -0.50 7.69
C CYS A 161 12.67 -0.60 9.22
N GLN A 162 13.86 -0.43 9.81
CA GLN A 162 14.12 -0.48 11.25
C GLN A 162 13.56 -1.75 11.92
N SER A 163 13.63 -2.87 11.20
CA SER A 163 13.17 -4.19 11.63
C SER A 163 11.69 -4.26 12.03
N ARG A 164 10.83 -3.40 11.45
CA ARG A 164 9.38 -3.52 11.53
C ARG A 164 8.91 -4.68 10.67
N ARG A 165 8.50 -5.77 11.31
CA ARG A 165 8.20 -7.05 10.65
C ARG A 165 6.98 -7.72 11.26
N VAL A 166 6.14 -8.30 10.42
CA VAL A 166 4.96 -9.05 10.83
C VAL A 166 4.81 -10.31 9.99
N ILE A 167 4.23 -11.35 10.60
CA ILE A 167 3.84 -12.59 9.92
C ILE A 167 2.32 -12.56 9.77
N LEU A 168 1.82 -12.78 8.55
CA LEU A 168 0.40 -12.81 8.21
C LEU A 168 -0.11 -14.25 7.99
N GLY A 169 0.66 -15.23 8.48
CA GLY A 169 0.30 -16.65 8.52
C GLY A 169 0.37 -17.35 7.17
N ASP A 170 0.07 -18.65 7.20
CA ASP A 170 0.01 -19.54 6.03
C ASP A 170 -1.42 -19.94 5.63
N ASN A 171 -2.39 -19.54 6.44
CA ASN A 171 -3.78 -19.95 6.31
C ASN A 171 -4.42 -19.26 5.10
N LYS A 172 -4.94 -20.09 4.19
CA LYS A 172 -5.50 -19.65 2.90
C LYS A 172 -6.92 -19.12 2.99
N ARG A 173 -7.62 -19.37 4.11
CA ARG A 173 -9.03 -18.97 4.29
C ARG A 173 -9.13 -17.65 5.03
N GLU A 174 -8.35 -17.50 6.09
CA GLU A 174 -8.43 -16.35 6.98
C GLU A 174 -7.10 -16.17 7.70
N ILE A 175 -6.66 -14.92 7.80
CA ILE A 175 -5.45 -14.58 8.55
C ILE A 175 -5.74 -14.81 10.03
N PRO A 176 -4.91 -15.58 10.74
CA PRO A 176 -5.10 -15.85 12.16
C PRO A 176 -5.17 -14.56 12.99
N GLU A 177 -6.05 -14.53 13.99
CA GLU A 177 -6.30 -13.33 14.80
C GLU A 177 -5.02 -12.82 15.47
N ILE A 178 -4.13 -13.74 15.89
CA ILE A 178 -2.83 -13.39 16.47
C ILE A 178 -1.94 -12.61 15.49
N CYS A 179 -1.97 -12.97 14.20
CA CYS A 179 -1.23 -12.28 13.15
C CYS A 179 -1.79 -10.87 12.92
N ILE A 180 -3.11 -10.70 12.88
CA ILE A 180 -3.75 -9.38 12.75
C ILE A 180 -3.45 -8.51 13.98
N LYS A 181 -3.49 -9.08 15.18
CA LYS A 181 -3.13 -8.37 16.41
C LYS A 181 -1.68 -7.88 16.38
N ARG A 182 -0.74 -8.73 15.95
CA ARG A 182 0.68 -8.34 15.79
C ARG A 182 0.87 -7.28 14.71
N PHE A 183 0.10 -7.36 13.63
CA PHE A 183 0.04 -6.31 12.61
C PHE A 183 -0.37 -4.96 13.21
N ASP A 184 -1.47 -4.93 13.96
CA ASP A 184 -1.96 -3.71 14.61
C ASP A 184 -0.96 -3.15 15.61
N GLU A 185 -0.37 -3.99 16.45
CA GLU A 185 0.64 -3.57 17.43
C GLU A 185 1.84 -2.90 16.76
N GLU A 186 2.33 -3.47 15.65
CA GLU A 186 3.49 -2.92 14.94
C GLU A 186 3.13 -1.64 14.16
N LEU A 187 1.93 -1.59 13.58
CA LEU A 187 1.39 -0.38 12.93
C LEU A 187 1.21 0.76 13.94
N GLU A 188 0.68 0.49 15.12
CA GLU A 188 0.51 1.51 16.17
C GLU A 188 1.85 2.03 16.68
N LYS A 189 2.84 1.15 16.89
CA LYS A 189 4.21 1.59 17.24
C LYS A 189 4.80 2.49 16.17
N LEU A 190 4.62 2.14 14.89
CA LEU A 190 5.06 2.94 13.76
C LEU A 190 4.42 4.33 13.77
N VAL A 191 3.08 4.38 13.83
CA VAL A 191 2.33 5.65 13.79
C VAL A 191 2.65 6.52 15.01
N GLN A 192 2.70 5.95 16.21
CA GLN A 192 3.03 6.69 17.43
C GLN A 192 4.46 7.26 17.39
N LYS A 193 5.44 6.47 16.95
CA LYS A 193 6.81 6.95 16.77
C LYS A 193 6.87 8.13 15.81
N ASN A 194 6.16 8.05 14.69
CA ASN A 194 6.14 9.09 13.68
C ASN A 194 5.38 10.34 14.16
N ARG A 195 4.26 10.16 14.89
CA ARG A 195 3.50 11.23 15.56
C ARG A 195 4.36 12.00 16.56
N LEU A 196 5.16 11.32 17.38
CA LEU A 196 6.08 11.95 18.34
C LEU A 196 7.16 12.81 17.66
N ASN A 197 7.48 12.53 16.40
CA ASN A 197 8.42 13.33 15.59
C ASN A 197 7.72 14.46 14.81
N GLY A 198 6.41 14.64 14.97
CA GLY A 198 5.62 15.64 14.24
C GLY A 198 5.32 15.28 12.78
N GLU A 199 5.62 14.04 12.35
CA GLU A 199 5.40 13.55 10.99
C GLU A 199 4.54 12.26 11.05
N GLU A 200 3.33 12.29 11.62
CA GLU A 200 2.50 11.07 11.84
C GLU A 200 2.26 10.21 10.59
N TYR A 201 2.03 10.86 9.46
CA TYR A 201 1.89 10.23 8.15
C TYR A 201 2.88 10.84 7.17
N PHE A 202 3.30 10.06 6.18
CA PHE A 202 4.24 10.51 5.17
C PHE A 202 3.56 11.49 4.22
N ARG A 203 4.19 12.66 4.03
CA ARG A 203 3.75 13.69 3.09
C ARG A 203 4.81 13.98 2.04
N HIS A 204 4.65 13.37 0.86
CA HIS A 204 5.32 13.75 -0.37
C HIS A 204 4.97 15.18 -0.83
N LYS A 205 5.90 15.84 -1.54
CA LYS A 205 5.74 17.20 -2.09
C LYS A 205 4.54 17.37 -3.04
N TYR A 206 4.04 16.28 -3.62
CA TYR A 206 2.89 16.29 -4.54
C TYR A 206 1.54 16.08 -3.86
N TYR A 207 1.48 15.72 -2.57
CA TYR A 207 0.18 15.48 -1.93
C TYR A 207 -0.72 16.69 -1.91
N GLU A 208 -0.19 17.90 -1.77
CA GLU A 208 -1.04 19.10 -1.80
C GLU A 208 -1.74 19.26 -3.16
N LYS A 209 -1.02 18.97 -4.26
CA LYS A 209 -1.61 18.97 -5.60
C LYS A 209 -2.62 17.83 -5.75
N ALA A 210 -2.28 16.63 -5.29
CA ALA A 210 -3.19 15.48 -5.29
C ALA A 210 -4.47 15.75 -4.47
N SER A 211 -4.36 16.37 -3.28
CA SER A 211 -5.52 16.78 -2.48
C SER A 211 -6.43 17.71 -3.28
N LYS A 212 -5.87 18.71 -3.97
CA LYS A 212 -6.66 19.65 -4.77
C LYS A 212 -7.40 18.95 -5.93
N ILE A 213 -6.78 17.93 -6.54
CA ILE A 213 -7.43 17.15 -7.60
C ILE A 213 -8.61 16.35 -7.03
N LEU A 214 -8.38 15.57 -5.97
CA LEU A 214 -9.42 14.76 -5.35
C LEU A 214 -10.56 15.60 -4.74
N GLU A 215 -10.25 16.79 -4.21
CA GLU A 215 -11.27 17.71 -3.70
C GLU A 215 -12.19 18.23 -4.82
N LYS A 216 -11.65 18.52 -6.02
CA LYS A 216 -12.49 18.88 -7.17
C LYS A 216 -13.35 17.71 -7.63
N ASP A 217 -12.81 16.50 -7.67
CA ASP A 217 -13.59 15.29 -7.99
C ASP A 217 -14.75 15.11 -6.99
N LYS A 218 -14.48 15.35 -5.71
CA LYS A 218 -15.49 15.31 -4.65
C LYS A 218 -16.57 16.37 -4.81
N GLU A 219 -16.20 17.61 -5.13
CA GLU A 219 -17.16 18.68 -5.40
C GLU A 219 -18.07 18.34 -6.59
N ASP A 220 -17.53 17.78 -7.66
CA ASP A 220 -18.31 17.39 -8.83
C ASP A 220 -19.20 16.17 -8.55
N TYR A 221 -18.72 15.22 -7.75
CA TYR A 221 -19.52 14.10 -7.28
C TYR A 221 -20.71 14.59 -6.43
N LEU A 222 -20.48 15.51 -5.48
CA LEU A 222 -21.54 16.07 -4.63
C LEU A 222 -22.59 16.85 -5.42
N LYS A 223 -22.21 17.54 -6.50
CA LYS A 223 -23.19 18.21 -7.40
C LYS A 223 -24.12 17.21 -8.07
N LYS A 224 -23.61 16.02 -8.43
CA LYS A 224 -24.39 14.92 -9.05
C LYS A 224 -25.17 14.11 -8.00
N HIS A 225 -24.71 14.08 -6.76
CA HIS A 225 -25.23 13.27 -5.66
C HIS A 225 -25.44 14.10 -4.37
N PRO A 226 -26.43 15.03 -4.35
CA PRO A 226 -26.59 16.00 -3.27
C PRO A 226 -26.95 15.40 -1.90
N ASP A 227 -27.48 14.17 -1.87
CA ASP A 227 -27.87 13.47 -0.63
C ASP A 227 -26.69 12.76 0.06
N VAL A 228 -25.52 12.70 -0.57
CA VAL A 228 -24.33 12.02 -0.03
C VAL A 228 -23.54 12.98 0.86
N THR A 229 -23.02 12.48 1.99
CA THR A 229 -22.16 13.28 2.86
C THR A 229 -20.81 13.56 2.21
N SER A 230 -20.16 14.67 2.57
CA SER A 230 -18.81 15.01 2.06
C SER A 230 -17.79 13.88 2.32
N GLU A 231 -17.89 13.22 3.47
CA GLU A 231 -17.03 12.09 3.83
C GLU A 231 -17.25 10.88 2.92
N ALA A 232 -18.50 10.44 2.73
CA ALA A 232 -18.82 9.31 1.86
C ALA A 232 -18.48 9.60 0.38
N ALA A 233 -18.67 10.84 -0.06
CA ALA A 233 -18.24 11.29 -1.39
C ALA A 233 -16.72 11.18 -1.55
N MET A 234 -15.94 11.56 -0.54
CA MET A 234 -14.48 11.43 -0.58
C MET A 234 -14.02 9.97 -0.65
N GLU A 235 -14.66 9.05 0.10
CA GLU A 235 -14.31 7.63 0.01
C GLU A 235 -14.63 7.05 -1.37
N THR A 236 -15.75 7.47 -1.98
CA THR A 236 -16.12 7.08 -3.35
C THR A 236 -15.11 7.62 -4.37
N VAL A 237 -14.71 8.88 -4.23
CA VAL A 237 -13.68 9.50 -5.10
C VAL A 237 -12.34 8.77 -4.97
N ARG A 238 -11.94 8.37 -3.75
CA ARG A 238 -10.71 7.57 -3.56
C ARG A 238 -10.82 6.21 -4.22
N GLU A 239 -11.98 5.56 -4.18
CA GLU A 239 -12.21 4.29 -4.83
C GLU A 239 -12.08 4.41 -6.35
N ILE A 240 -12.78 5.36 -6.95
CA ILE A 240 -12.73 5.69 -8.39
C ILE A 240 -11.31 6.06 -8.81
N ALA A 241 -10.66 6.94 -8.05
CA ALA A 241 -9.28 7.33 -8.30
C ALA A 241 -8.33 6.13 -8.18
N ALA A 242 -8.50 5.24 -7.20
CA ALA A 242 -7.64 4.07 -7.01
C ALA A 242 -7.69 3.13 -8.22
N VAL A 243 -8.85 2.95 -8.86
CA VAL A 243 -8.97 2.12 -10.07
C VAL A 243 -8.55 2.84 -11.36
N GLY A 244 -8.24 4.14 -11.29
CA GLY A 244 -7.81 4.94 -12.45
C GLY A 244 -8.99 5.47 -13.28
N GLU A 245 -10.18 5.56 -12.67
CA GLU A 245 -11.42 6.02 -13.33
C GLU A 245 -11.80 7.45 -12.91
N SER A 246 -10.88 8.18 -12.26
CA SER A 246 -11.10 9.59 -11.93
C SER A 246 -11.22 10.42 -13.20
N ASP A 247 -12.18 11.36 -13.21
CA ASP A 247 -12.32 12.37 -14.27
C ASP A 247 -11.01 13.17 -14.50
N ARG A 248 -10.12 13.18 -13.51
CA ARG A 248 -8.82 13.87 -13.49
C ARG A 248 -7.64 12.90 -13.33
N ASP A 249 -7.78 11.64 -13.72
CA ASP A 249 -6.73 10.63 -13.59
C ASP A 249 -5.44 11.03 -14.34
N GLU A 250 -5.56 11.67 -15.50
CA GLU A 250 -4.41 12.21 -16.23
C GLU A 250 -3.64 13.27 -15.42
N GLU A 251 -4.34 14.14 -14.68
CA GLU A 251 -3.70 15.13 -13.79
C GLU A 251 -2.94 14.42 -12.65
N LEU A 252 -3.51 13.36 -12.08
CA LEU A 252 -2.86 12.54 -11.03
C LEU A 252 -1.61 11.83 -11.56
N ARG A 253 -1.69 11.22 -12.74
CA ARG A 253 -0.54 10.57 -13.41
C ARG A 253 0.56 11.57 -13.75
N ALA A 254 0.19 12.77 -14.21
CA ALA A 254 1.14 13.82 -14.59
C ALA A 254 1.90 14.43 -13.41
N LEU A 255 1.46 14.22 -12.16
CA LEU A 255 2.19 14.72 -10.98
C LEU A 255 3.64 14.24 -10.92
N VAL A 256 3.96 13.11 -11.56
CA VAL A 256 5.29 12.52 -11.58
C VAL A 256 5.82 12.33 -13.00
N ASP A 257 5.33 13.13 -13.96
CA ASP A 257 5.82 13.05 -15.33
C ASP A 257 7.36 13.10 -15.38
N ARG A 258 7.93 11.98 -15.82
CA ARG A 258 9.37 11.70 -15.92
C ARG A 258 10.05 12.63 -16.93
N SER A 259 9.28 13.37 -17.76
CA SER A 259 9.79 14.38 -18.69
C SER A 259 10.55 15.53 -18.00
N LEU A 260 10.22 15.86 -16.74
CA LEU A 260 10.89 16.89 -15.93
C LEU A 260 12.05 16.34 -15.08
N CYS A 261 12.29 15.02 -15.09
CA CYS A 261 13.28 14.33 -14.27
C CYS A 261 14.45 13.71 -15.08
N ARG A 262 14.70 14.19 -16.31
CA ARG A 262 15.93 13.85 -17.06
C ARG A 262 17.21 14.54 -16.55
N CYS A 263 17.12 15.38 -15.52
CA CYS A 263 18.29 15.99 -14.88
C CYS A 263 18.75 15.19 -13.65
N ALA A 264 19.16 13.93 -13.84
CA ALA A 264 19.97 13.20 -12.84
C ALA A 264 20.70 11.97 -13.42
N ILE A 265 20.98 11.95 -14.73
CA ILE A 265 21.99 11.06 -15.31
C ILE A 265 22.97 11.95 -16.07
N SER A 266 23.96 12.44 -15.34
CA SER A 266 25.27 12.86 -15.84
C SER A 266 26.30 12.44 -14.81
#